data_AF-A0A351INF3-F1
#
_entry.id   AF-A0A351INF3-F1
#
_cell.length_a   1.000
_cell.length_b   1.000
_cell.length_c   1.000
_cell.angle_alpha   90.00
_cell.angle_beta   90.00
_cell.angle_gamma   90.00
#
_symmetry.space_group_name_H-M   'P 1'
#
loop_
_entity.id
_entity.type
_entity.pdbx_description
1 polymer ?
#
loop_
_entity_poly.entity_id
_entity_poly.type
_entity_poly.pdbx_seq_one_letter_code
_entity_poly.pdbx_strand_id
1 'polypeptide(L)'
;MNEDAVSLGALVKARRGELQLSLKEVQNSTSIRSMYLQAIEEGRVYEFISGVYALGFMRQYIQFLGLDAEELSKEYPLAFRIVKEKQEFAYGLGTLEPRGSAAEGKKFLPNALWILLSLGMVALAYFAARHFGFL
;
A
#
# COMPACT_ATOMS: atom_id res chain seq x y z
N MET A 1 -12.03 3.71 -12.53
CA MET A 1 -11.74 5.04 -11.98
C MET A 1 -12.57 5.21 -10.72
N ASN A 2 -11.97 5.75 -9.67
CA ASN A 2 -12.67 6.03 -8.42
C ASN A 2 -13.46 7.34 -8.58
N GLU A 3 -14.79 7.25 -8.54
CA GLU A 3 -15.68 8.39 -8.77
C GLU A 3 -15.44 9.51 -7.74
N ASP A 4 -15.19 9.16 -6.48
CA ASP A 4 -14.82 10.10 -5.42
C ASP A 4 -13.56 10.90 -5.78
N ALA A 5 -12.55 10.25 -6.34
CA ALA A 5 -11.27 10.89 -6.66
C ALA A 5 -11.41 11.91 -7.80
N VAL A 6 -12.27 11.60 -8.78
CA VAL A 6 -12.56 12.50 -9.90
C VAL A 6 -13.37 13.71 -9.41
N SER A 7 -14.39 13.48 -8.58
CA SER A 7 -15.23 14.55 -8.00
C SER A 7 -14.42 15.47 -7.10
N LEU A 8 -13.58 14.91 -6.21
CA LEU A 8 -12.67 15.69 -5.36
C LEU A 8 -11.66 16.48 -6.22
N GLY A 9 -11.08 15.86 -7.25
CA GLY A 9 -10.17 16.53 -8.17
C GLY A 9 -10.81 17.74 -8.87
N ALA A 10 -12.06 17.60 -9.31
CA ALA A 10 -12.82 18.70 -9.90
C ALA A 10 -13.07 19.84 -8.91
N LEU A 11 -13.40 19.53 -7.64
CA LEU A 11 -13.58 20.51 -6.57
C LEU A 11 -12.27 21.27 -6.29
N VAL A 12 -11.15 20.55 -6.15
CA VAL A 12 -9.82 21.14 -5.93
C VAL A 12 -9.43 22.06 -7.09
N LYS A 13 -9.67 21.63 -8.34
CA LYS A 13 -9.43 22.45 -9.53
C LYS A 13 -10.28 23.71 -9.55
N ALA A 14 -11.57 23.61 -9.25
CA ALA A 14 -12.47 24.75 -9.17
C ALA A 14 -11.98 25.75 -8.12
N ARG A 15 -11.63 25.27 -6.92
CA ARG A 15 -11.12 26.10 -5.84
C ARG A 15 -9.81 26.82 -6.20
N ARG A 16 -8.86 26.14 -6.86
CA ARG A 16 -7.65 26.79 -7.38
C ARG A 16 -8.00 27.90 -8.38
N GLY A 17 -8.97 27.62 -9.27
CA GLY A 17 -9.46 28.57 -10.26
C GLY A 17 -10.09 29.83 -9.63
N GLU A 18 -10.87 29.68 -8.57
CA GLU A 18 -11.44 30.81 -7.80
C GLU A 18 -10.36 31.72 -7.20
N LEU A 19 -9.26 31.11 -6.72
CA LEU A 19 -8.10 31.82 -6.20
C LEU A 19 -7.19 32.38 -7.31
N GLN A 20 -7.52 32.15 -8.59
CA GLN A 20 -6.75 32.57 -9.76
C GLN A 20 -5.29 32.08 -9.76
N LEU A 21 -5.03 30.94 -9.12
CA LEU A 21 -3.69 30.38 -9.03
C LEU A 21 -3.42 29.44 -10.22
N SER A 22 -2.25 29.57 -10.83
CA SER A 22 -1.70 28.59 -11.75
C SER A 22 -1.12 27.39 -11.01
N LEU A 23 -1.06 26.22 -11.67
CA LEU A 23 -0.36 25.05 -11.11
C LEU A 23 1.11 25.36 -10.76
N LYS A 24 1.75 26.29 -11.48
CA LYS A 24 3.15 26.67 -11.24
C LYS A 24 3.31 27.47 -9.95
N GLU A 25 2.35 28.34 -9.62
CA GLU A 25 2.34 29.07 -8.33
C GLU A 25 2.08 28.13 -7.16
N VAL A 26 1.16 27.18 -7.32
CA VAL A 26 0.94 26.12 -6.32
C VAL A 26 2.20 25.28 -6.15
N GLN A 27 2.86 24.89 -7.25
CA GLN A 27 4.12 24.15 -7.20
C GLN A 27 5.19 24.92 -6.42
N ASN A 28 5.37 26.21 -6.70
CA ASN A 28 6.36 27.03 -6.02
C ASN A 28 6.09 27.16 -4.51
N SER A 29 4.81 27.13 -4.11
CA SER A 29 4.40 27.28 -2.72
C SER A 29 4.42 25.97 -1.93
N THR A 30 4.07 24.86 -2.57
CA THR A 30 3.94 23.53 -1.92
C THR A 30 5.14 22.61 -2.16
N SER A 31 6.01 22.96 -3.12
CA SER A 31 7.06 22.09 -3.67
C SER A 31 6.55 20.80 -4.34
N ILE A 32 5.24 20.69 -4.58
CA ILE A 32 4.65 19.57 -5.32
C ILE A 32 4.72 19.89 -6.81
N ARG A 33 5.36 19.03 -7.61
CA ARG A 33 5.48 19.24 -9.05
C ARG A 33 4.11 19.41 -9.71
N SER A 34 3.98 20.33 -10.66
CA SER A 34 2.73 20.64 -11.37
C SER A 34 2.08 19.42 -12.00
N MET A 35 2.88 18.45 -12.46
CA MET A 35 2.37 17.18 -13.00
C MET A 35 1.55 16.39 -11.98
N TYR A 36 1.94 16.39 -10.69
CA TYR A 36 1.20 15.69 -9.64
C TYR A 36 -0.01 16.48 -9.18
N LEU A 37 0.09 17.82 -9.13
CA LEU A 37 -1.05 18.69 -8.87
C LEU A 37 -2.14 18.51 -9.94
N GLN A 38 -1.75 18.45 -11.21
CA GLN A 38 -2.65 18.12 -12.31
C GLN A 38 -3.25 16.72 -12.15
N ALA A 39 -2.45 15.72 -11.82
CA ALA A 39 -2.95 14.36 -11.60
C ALA A 39 -3.94 14.27 -10.42
N ILE A 40 -3.80 15.11 -9.38
CA ILE A 40 -4.78 15.26 -8.31
C ILE A 40 -6.08 15.84 -8.86
N GLU A 41 -6.02 16.92 -9.64
CA GLU A 41 -7.20 17.54 -10.27
C GLU A 41 -7.93 16.60 -11.25
N GLU A 42 -7.21 15.64 -11.82
CA GLU A 42 -7.75 14.61 -12.73
C GLU A 42 -8.19 13.32 -12.01
N GLY A 43 -7.98 13.22 -10.69
CA GLY A 43 -8.34 12.04 -9.89
C GLY A 43 -7.46 10.81 -10.15
N ARG A 44 -6.25 10.98 -10.70
CA ARG A 44 -5.35 9.89 -11.13
C ARG A 44 -3.99 9.86 -10.43
N VAL A 45 -3.77 10.68 -9.40
CA VAL A 45 -2.46 10.78 -8.72
C VAL A 45 -1.89 9.44 -8.23
N TYR A 46 -2.76 8.50 -7.82
CA TYR A 46 -2.37 7.16 -7.36
C TYR A 46 -1.78 6.27 -8.47
N GLU A 47 -1.97 6.61 -9.74
CA GLU A 47 -1.37 5.89 -10.88
C GLU A 47 0.09 6.30 -11.11
N PHE A 48 0.49 7.50 -10.64
CA PHE A 48 1.81 8.07 -10.91
C PHE A 48 2.83 7.84 -9.80
N ILE A 49 2.38 7.76 -8.54
CA ILE A 49 3.26 7.68 -7.37
C ILE A 49 2.65 6.75 -6.31
N SER A 50 3.50 6.29 -5.37
CA SER A 50 3.03 5.43 -4.28
C SER A 50 1.87 6.10 -3.53
N GLY A 51 0.90 5.30 -3.08
CA GLY A 51 -0.31 5.83 -2.45
C GLY A 51 -0.06 6.68 -1.19
N VAL A 52 1.04 6.45 -0.48
CA VAL A 52 1.44 7.28 0.68
C VAL A 52 1.79 8.71 0.24
N TYR A 53 2.61 8.85 -0.80
CA TYR A 53 2.96 10.18 -1.36
C TYR A 53 1.77 10.84 -2.03
N ALA A 54 0.94 10.08 -2.77
CA ALA A 54 -0.28 10.60 -3.37
C ALA A 54 -1.22 11.22 -2.34
N LEU A 55 -1.48 10.50 -1.24
CA LEU A 55 -2.32 11.00 -0.15
C LEU A 55 -1.71 12.25 0.51
N GLY A 56 -0.40 12.25 0.75
CA GLY A 56 0.30 13.40 1.34
C GLY A 56 0.21 14.65 0.47
N PHE A 57 0.49 14.53 -0.83
CA PHE A 57 0.42 15.64 -1.78
C PHE A 57 -1.02 16.15 -1.94
N MET A 58 -2.00 15.24 -2.00
CA MET A 58 -3.41 15.62 -2.07
C MET A 58 -3.84 16.42 -0.83
N ARG A 59 -3.52 15.93 0.38
CA ARG A 59 -3.82 16.65 1.63
C ARG A 59 -3.14 18.02 1.70
N GLN A 60 -1.85 18.09 1.36
CA GLN A 60 -1.10 19.34 1.36
C GLN A 60 -1.68 20.35 0.35
N TYR A 61 -2.10 19.89 -0.83
CA TYR A 61 -2.69 20.76 -1.84
C TYR A 61 -4.07 21.28 -1.40
N ILE A 62 -4.92 20.42 -0.86
CA ILE A 62 -6.23 20.79 -0.29
C ILE A 62 -6.06 21.86 0.80
N GLN A 63 -5.15 21.64 1.75
CA GLN A 63 -4.87 22.58 2.83
C GLN A 63 -4.32 23.92 2.32
N PHE A 64 -3.44 23.88 1.31
CA PHE A 64 -2.91 25.09 0.68
C PHE A 64 -4.01 25.96 0.06
N LEU A 65 -5.06 25.34 -0.51
CA LEU A 65 -6.23 26.04 -1.05
C LEU A 65 -7.22 26.54 0.02
N GLY A 66 -6.89 26.33 1.31
CA GLY A 66 -7.73 26.71 2.45
C GLY A 66 -8.96 25.82 2.65
N LEU A 67 -8.93 24.60 2.11
CA LEU A 67 -9.99 23.61 2.31
C LEU A 67 -9.66 22.70 3.51
N ASP A 68 -10.71 22.17 4.16
CA ASP A 68 -10.54 21.20 5.25
C ASP A 68 -10.38 19.78 4.70
N ALA A 69 -9.17 19.25 4.79
CA ALA A 69 -8.86 17.90 4.34
C ALA A 69 -9.55 16.81 5.17
N GLU A 70 -9.92 17.06 6.43
CA GLU A 70 -10.65 16.09 7.26
C GLU A 70 -12.15 16.13 7.05
N GLU A 71 -12.71 17.25 6.61
CA GLU A 71 -14.09 17.29 6.13
C GLU A 71 -14.20 16.54 4.80
N LEU A 72 -13.33 16.86 3.85
CA LEU A 72 -13.31 16.21 2.54
C LEU A 72 -12.96 14.72 2.61
N SER A 73 -12.20 14.28 3.62
CA SER A 73 -11.92 12.84 3.80
C SER A 73 -13.16 12.04 4.19
N LYS A 74 -14.14 12.69 4.85
CA LYS A 74 -15.42 12.08 5.20
C LYS A 74 -16.40 12.10 4.04
N GLU A 75 -16.38 13.16 3.24
CA GLU A 75 -17.25 13.32 2.06
C GLU A 75 -16.80 12.43 0.90
N TYR A 76 -15.49 12.27 0.70
CA TYR A 76 -14.87 11.49 -0.38
C TYR A 76 -14.00 10.34 0.15
N PRO A 77 -14.55 9.39 0.93
CA PRO A 77 -13.77 8.39 1.65
C PRO A 77 -12.94 7.49 0.74
N LEU A 78 -13.40 7.21 -0.49
CA LEU A 78 -12.63 6.38 -1.41
C LEU A 78 -11.44 7.15 -1.99
N ALA A 79 -11.52 8.46 -2.17
CA ALA A 79 -10.42 9.28 -2.70
C ALA A 79 -9.20 9.30 -1.75
N PHE A 80 -9.46 9.21 -0.44
CA PHE A 80 -8.42 9.18 0.60
C PHE A 80 -7.93 7.77 0.94
N ARG A 81 -8.53 6.74 0.34
CA ARG A 81 -8.16 5.35 0.60
C ARG A 81 -6.88 5.01 -0.13
N ILE A 82 -5.80 4.75 0.62
CA ILE A 82 -4.58 4.17 0.06
C ILE A 82 -4.91 2.76 -0.42
N VAL A 83 -5.09 2.59 -1.73
CA VAL A 83 -5.06 1.25 -2.32
C VAL A 83 -3.63 0.76 -2.20
N LYS A 84 -3.43 -0.28 -1.41
CA LYS A 84 -2.13 -0.94 -1.22
C LYS A 84 -1.80 -1.74 -2.48
N GLU A 85 -1.61 -1.04 -3.59
CA GLU A 85 -1.08 -1.68 -4.80
C GLU A 85 0.40 -1.92 -4.55
N LYS A 86 0.81 -3.20 -4.67
CA LYS A 86 2.19 -3.62 -4.50
C LYS A 86 2.96 -3.02 -5.68
N GLN A 87 3.41 -1.78 -5.56
CA GLN A 87 4.37 -1.22 -6.48
C GLN A 87 5.62 -2.12 -6.39
N GLU A 88 5.72 -3.06 -7.33
CA GLU A 88 6.98 -3.72 -7.61
C GLU A 88 7.91 -2.63 -8.07
N PHE A 89 8.75 -2.16 -7.15
CA PHE A 89 9.82 -1.22 -7.45
C PHE A 89 10.73 -1.89 -8.47
N ALA A 90 10.44 -1.71 -9.76
CA ALA A 90 11.32 -2.06 -10.88
C ALA A 90 12.39 -0.98 -11.07
N TYR A 91 12.86 -0.36 -9.98
CA TYR A 91 14.12 0.37 -10.01
C TYR A 91 15.19 -0.70 -9.82
N GLY A 92 15.92 -1.03 -10.88
CA GLY A 92 16.99 -2.04 -10.93
C GLY A 92 18.19 -1.79 -10.00
N LEU A 93 17.99 -1.20 -8.81
CA LEU A 93 18.82 -1.48 -7.67
C LEU A 93 18.64 -2.97 -7.34
N GLY A 94 19.76 -3.70 -7.38
CA GLY A 94 19.81 -5.10 -6.97
C GLY A 94 18.96 -5.35 -5.73
N THR A 95 18.20 -6.44 -5.78
CA THR A 95 17.13 -6.80 -4.85
C THR A 95 17.52 -6.47 -3.40
N LEU A 96 16.99 -5.38 -2.85
CA LEU A 96 16.82 -5.32 -1.40
C LEU A 96 15.76 -6.38 -1.10
N GLU A 97 16.23 -7.54 -0.65
CA GLU A 97 15.35 -8.55 -0.09
C GLU A 97 14.44 -7.85 0.91
N PRO A 98 13.11 -7.99 0.77
CA PRO A 98 12.21 -7.46 1.79
C PRO A 98 12.59 -8.18 3.08
N ARG A 99 13.11 -7.44 4.06
CA ARG A 99 13.25 -7.94 5.42
C ARG A 99 11.82 -8.20 5.90
N GLY A 100 11.37 -9.43 5.66
CA GLY A 100 10.00 -9.85 5.85
C GLY A 100 9.54 -9.44 7.23
N SER A 101 8.44 -8.69 7.27
CA SER A 101 7.60 -8.60 8.44
C SER A 101 7.24 -10.02 8.84
N ALA A 102 7.77 -10.46 9.98
CA ALA A 102 7.42 -11.72 10.61
C ALA A 102 5.99 -11.62 11.16
N ALA A 103 5.02 -11.72 10.26
CA ALA A 103 3.57 -11.85 10.46
C ALA A 103 3.02 -11.69 9.04
N GLU A 104 2.31 -12.60 8.40
CA GLU A 104 1.41 -13.64 8.90
C GLU A 104 0.81 -14.26 7.63
N GLY A 105 0.67 -15.59 7.57
CA GLY A 105 -0.14 -16.24 6.53
C GLY A 105 0.57 -17.27 5.67
N LYS A 106 0.33 -18.55 6.04
CA LYS A 106 0.44 -19.79 5.23
C LYS A 106 1.85 -20.30 4.87
N LYS A 107 2.38 -21.20 5.71
CA LYS A 107 2.90 -22.54 5.32
C LYS A 107 2.77 -23.56 6.47
N PHE A 108 1.59 -23.69 7.08
CA PHE A 108 1.37 -24.64 8.21
C PHE A 108 1.07 -26.09 7.77
N LEU A 109 1.33 -26.46 6.52
CA LEU A 109 1.07 -27.80 6.00
C LEU A 109 2.28 -28.67 5.55
N PRO A 110 3.54 -28.18 5.40
CA PRO A 110 4.66 -29.08 5.08
C PRO A 110 5.26 -29.81 6.29
N ASN A 111 5.27 -29.19 7.48
CA ASN A 111 6.07 -29.70 8.61
C ASN A 111 5.37 -30.79 9.43
N ALA A 112 4.03 -30.82 9.43
CA ALA A 112 3.26 -31.86 10.12
C ALA A 112 3.50 -33.25 9.51
N LEU A 113 3.75 -33.31 8.19
CA LEU A 113 4.06 -34.56 7.49
C LEU A 113 5.38 -35.16 7.98
N TRP A 114 6.41 -34.33 8.17
CA TRP A 114 7.71 -34.74 8.71
C TRP A 114 7.63 -35.16 10.18
N ILE A 115 6.80 -34.48 10.98
CA ILE A 115 6.56 -34.87 12.38
C ILE A 115 5.91 -36.26 12.44
N LEU A 116 4.87 -36.52 11.65
CA LEU A 116 4.21 -37.84 11.60
C LEU A 116 5.16 -38.93 11.08
N LEU A 117 5.96 -38.64 10.06
CA LEU A 117 6.97 -39.57 9.54
C LEU A 117 8.01 -39.91 10.61
N SER A 118 8.49 -38.90 11.36
CA SER A 118 9.46 -39.11 12.44
C SER A 118 8.88 -39.94 13.58
N LEU A 119 7.63 -39.67 13.98
CA LEU A 119 6.94 -40.42 15.03
C LEU A 119 6.73 -41.89 14.63
N GLY A 120 6.33 -42.14 13.38
CA GLY A 120 6.16 -43.50 12.84
C GLY A 120 7.47 -44.29 12.83
N MET A 121 8.58 -43.64 12.49
CA MET A 121 9.92 -44.27 12.48
C MET A 121 10.35 -44.70 13.89
N VAL A 122 10.13 -43.85 14.90
CA VAL A 122 10.45 -44.17 16.31
C VAL A 122 9.59 -45.32 16.81
N ALA A 123 8.29 -45.33 16.49
CA ALA A 123 7.38 -46.41 16.87
C ALA A 123 7.79 -47.75 16.23
N LEU A 124 8.22 -47.74 14.96
CA LEU A 124 8.71 -48.91 14.26
C LEU A 124 10.00 -49.45 14.89
N ALA A 125 10.95 -48.56 15.20
CA ALA A 125 12.20 -48.94 15.87
C ALA A 125 11.96 -49.54 17.25
N TYR A 126 11.05 -48.96 18.04
CA TYR A 126 10.63 -49.52 19.32
C TYR A 126 10.00 -50.91 19.17
N PHE A 127 9.10 -51.07 18.20
CA PHE A 127 8.45 -52.36 17.95
C PHE A 127 9.46 -53.43 17.51
N ALA A 128 10.41 -53.08 16.64
CA ALA A 128 11.49 -53.96 16.24
C ALA A 128 12.39 -54.33 17.44
N ALA A 129 12.83 -53.36 18.23
CA ALA A 129 13.67 -53.60 19.42
C ALA A 129 12.98 -54.53 20.44
N ARG A 130 11.68 -54.34 20.65
CA ARG A 130 10.85 -55.21 21.50
C ARG A 130 10.68 -56.61 20.89
N HIS A 131 10.49 -56.73 19.58
CA HIS A 131 10.31 -58.02 18.92
C HIS A 131 11.59 -58.86 18.89
N PHE A 132 12.76 -58.22 18.73
CA PHE A 132 14.07 -58.88 18.71
C PHE A 132 14.69 -59.11 20.10
N GLY A 133 13.98 -58.78 21.19
CA GLY A 133 14.34 -59.20 22.55
C GLY A 133 15.50 -58.43 23.19
N PHE A 134 15.71 -57.16 22.83
CA PHE A 134 16.75 -56.30 23.41
C PHE A 134 16.25 -55.38 24.54
N LEU A 135 15.00 -55.56 25.01
CA LEU A 135 14.43 -54.87 26.17
C LEU A 135 13.54 -55.80 27.00
#